data_AF-A0A8F5ILV9-F1
#
_entry.id   AF-A0A8F5ILV9-F1
#
_cell.length_a   1.000
_cell.length_b   1.000
_cell.length_c   1.000
_cell.angle_alpha   90.00
_cell.angle_beta   90.00
_cell.angle_gamma   90.00
#
_symmetry.space_group_name_H-M   'P 1'
#
loop_
_entity.id
_entity.type
_entity.pdbx_description
1 polymer ?
#
loop_
_entity_poly.entity_id
_entity_poly.type
_entity_poly.pdbx_seq_one_letter_code
_entity_poly.pdbx_strand_id
1 'polypeptide(L)'
;MASKSSIDHEVIPVTALNCNFRKKLGLYLNPQNTVAADWRTVAEMMDFTYLEIKNFEKRDYPFEKVLTEWETRPEATVANLLSILEKAERKDVISDLKEIIDDDCRKYLERQLRKPVQVPVVDSCGPRTQEREGITLFDDPQGLIPETFDAFICYCQNDFQFVHEMIKQLEQTEYNLKLCVFDRDVLPGTCVWTIASELIEKRCKRMVVVISDDYLDSDACDFQTKFALSLCPGARTKRLIPVVYKTMKKPFPSILRFLTICDYTRPCTQAWFWTRLAKALALP
;
A
#
# COMPACT_ATOMS: atom_id res chain seq x y z
N MET A 1 -22.95 -10.24 -35.83
CA MET A 1 -21.63 -10.48 -36.46
C MET A 1 -20.61 -9.68 -35.69
N ALA A 2 -19.93 -10.30 -34.72
CA ALA A 2 -18.83 -9.64 -34.01
C ALA A 2 -17.63 -9.57 -34.95
N SER A 3 -17.15 -8.36 -35.23
CA SER A 3 -15.93 -8.11 -35.97
C SER A 3 -14.77 -8.86 -35.30
N LYS A 4 -14.14 -9.79 -36.02
CA LYS A 4 -12.84 -10.35 -35.64
C LYS A 4 -11.87 -9.17 -35.54
N SER A 5 -11.59 -8.71 -34.32
CA SER A 5 -10.50 -7.78 -34.06
C SER A 5 -9.22 -8.43 -34.60
N SER A 6 -8.58 -7.82 -35.60
CA SER A 6 -7.30 -8.28 -36.10
C SER A 6 -6.30 -8.16 -34.95
N ILE A 7 -5.88 -9.29 -34.39
CA ILE A 7 -4.84 -9.34 -33.38
C ILE A 7 -3.55 -8.89 -34.07
N ASP A 8 -2.93 -7.83 -33.56
CA ASP A 8 -1.64 -7.38 -34.06
C ASP A 8 -0.55 -8.28 -33.46
N HIS A 9 -0.06 -9.23 -34.27
CA HIS A 9 0.93 -10.21 -33.85
C HIS A 9 2.37 -9.65 -33.83
N GLU A 10 2.60 -8.43 -34.34
CA GLU A 10 3.95 -7.83 -34.41
C GLU A 10 4.47 -7.40 -33.05
N VAL A 11 3.58 -6.97 -32.15
CA VAL A 11 3.91 -6.43 -30.82
C VAL A 11 3.93 -7.52 -29.74
N ILE A 12 3.38 -8.71 -30.03
CA ILE A 12 3.21 -9.78 -29.04
C ILE A 12 4.47 -10.66 -29.01
N PRO A 13 5.14 -10.78 -27.85
CA PRO A 13 6.30 -11.66 -27.72
C PRO A 13 5.88 -13.14 -27.75
N VAL A 14 6.78 -14.02 -28.16
CA VAL A 14 6.57 -15.49 -28.19
C VAL A 14 6.30 -16.06 -26.79
N THR A 15 6.71 -15.35 -25.73
CA THR A 15 6.36 -15.66 -24.34
C THR A 15 4.86 -15.65 -24.06
N ALA A 16 4.05 -15.00 -24.91
CA ALA A 16 2.60 -15.05 -24.84
C ALA A 16 2.02 -16.44 -25.17
N LEU A 17 2.75 -17.27 -25.93
CA LEU A 17 2.30 -18.60 -26.36
C LEU A 17 2.57 -19.62 -25.25
N ASN A 18 1.51 -20.26 -24.76
CA ASN A 18 1.55 -21.14 -23.60
C ASN A 18 2.28 -22.47 -23.89
N CYS A 19 2.62 -23.21 -22.83
CA CYS A 19 3.28 -24.51 -22.94
C CYS A 19 2.50 -25.53 -23.77
N ASN A 20 1.16 -25.43 -23.81
CA ASN A 20 0.31 -26.27 -24.66
C ASN A 20 0.59 -26.05 -26.16
N PHE A 21 0.70 -24.79 -26.58
CA PHE A 21 1.07 -24.43 -27.96
C PHE A 21 2.44 -24.99 -28.31
N ARG A 22 3.45 -24.77 -27.45
CA ARG A 22 4.83 -25.21 -27.69
C ARG A 22 4.95 -26.73 -27.83
N LYS A 23 4.24 -27.48 -26.99
CA LYS A 23 4.17 -28.95 -27.06
C LYS A 23 3.53 -29.41 -28.36
N LYS A 24 2.39 -28.83 -28.75
CA LYS A 24 1.72 -29.16 -30.01
C LYS A 24 2.60 -28.83 -31.21
N LEU A 25 3.21 -27.66 -31.23
CA LEU A 25 4.13 -27.25 -32.29
C LEU A 25 5.34 -28.22 -32.39
N GLY A 26 5.87 -28.66 -31.26
CA GLY A 26 6.89 -29.72 -31.21
C GLY A 26 6.43 -31.05 -31.81
N LEU A 27 5.16 -31.45 -31.64
CA LEU A 27 4.64 -32.68 -32.26
C LEU A 27 4.64 -32.62 -33.79
N TYR A 28 4.45 -31.43 -34.39
CA TYR A 28 4.45 -31.24 -35.84
C TYR A 28 5.85 -31.10 -36.46
N LEU A 29 6.84 -30.62 -35.68
CA LEU A 29 8.18 -30.26 -36.17
C LEU A 29 9.31 -31.20 -35.71
N ASN A 30 9.13 -31.92 -34.60
CA ASN A 30 10.17 -32.83 -34.08
C ASN A 30 10.33 -34.13 -34.89
N PRO A 31 9.28 -34.76 -35.44
CA PRO A 31 9.44 -35.96 -36.26
C PRO A 31 10.24 -35.66 -37.52
N GLN A 32 11.15 -36.56 -37.90
CA GLN A 32 11.93 -36.40 -39.13
C GLN A 32 11.04 -36.68 -40.34
N ASN A 33 10.83 -35.68 -41.17
CA ASN A 33 10.09 -35.81 -42.42
C ASN A 33 11.03 -35.65 -43.61
N THR A 34 10.90 -36.51 -44.62
CA THR A 34 11.71 -36.43 -45.85
C THR A 34 11.22 -35.33 -46.81
N VAL A 35 9.97 -34.87 -46.64
CA VAL A 35 9.31 -33.95 -47.58
C VAL A 35 9.07 -32.57 -46.97
N ALA A 36 8.89 -32.47 -45.66
CA ALA A 36 8.58 -31.22 -44.97
C ALA A 36 9.76 -30.75 -44.12
N ALA A 37 9.88 -29.45 -43.92
CA ALA A 37 10.89 -28.88 -43.03
C ALA A 37 10.67 -29.34 -41.58
N ASP A 38 11.77 -29.79 -40.96
CA ASP A 38 11.84 -30.20 -39.56
C ASP A 38 12.22 -29.01 -38.65
N TRP A 39 12.16 -29.24 -37.34
CA TRP A 39 12.61 -28.29 -36.32
C TRP A 39 14.03 -27.75 -36.51
N ARG A 40 14.93 -28.52 -37.15
CA ARG A 40 16.33 -28.10 -37.43
C ARG A 40 16.37 -26.96 -38.44
N THR A 41 15.62 -27.08 -39.53
CA THR A 41 15.51 -26.04 -40.56
C THR A 41 14.90 -24.76 -39.99
N VAL A 42 13.88 -24.91 -39.13
CA VAL A 42 13.28 -23.77 -38.42
C VAL A 42 14.29 -23.12 -37.46
N ALA A 43 15.09 -23.91 -36.73
CA ALA A 43 16.13 -23.40 -35.84
C ALA A 43 17.26 -22.67 -36.60
N GLU A 44 17.66 -23.16 -37.78
CA GLU A 44 18.62 -22.45 -38.65
C GLU A 44 18.06 -21.09 -39.11
N MET A 45 16.77 -21.05 -39.49
CA MET A 45 16.09 -19.79 -39.84
C MET A 45 15.88 -18.83 -38.66
N MET A 46 16.00 -19.32 -37.43
CA MET A 46 16.04 -18.53 -36.20
C MET A 46 17.47 -18.09 -35.83
N ASP A 47 18.44 -18.23 -36.73
CA ASP A 47 19.86 -17.89 -36.52
C ASP A 47 20.49 -18.65 -35.34
N PHE A 48 20.16 -19.93 -35.17
CA PHE A 48 20.94 -20.83 -34.31
C PHE A 48 22.08 -21.49 -35.08
N THR A 49 23.25 -21.55 -34.46
CA THR A 49 24.43 -22.18 -35.03
C THR A 49 24.30 -23.71 -35.06
N TYR A 50 25.03 -24.35 -35.97
CA TYR A 50 25.06 -25.82 -36.07
C TYR A 50 25.36 -26.52 -34.74
N LEU A 51 26.28 -25.97 -33.93
CA LEU A 51 26.65 -26.55 -32.63
C LEU A 51 25.51 -26.46 -31.61
N GLU A 52 24.73 -25.37 -31.63
CA GLU A 52 23.55 -25.23 -30.77
C GLU A 52 22.47 -26.22 -31.17
N ILE A 53 22.19 -26.36 -32.47
CA ILE A 53 21.22 -27.32 -32.99
C ILE A 53 21.60 -28.76 -32.61
N LYS A 54 22.88 -29.13 -32.78
CA LYS A 54 23.42 -30.43 -32.32
C LYS A 54 23.28 -30.65 -30.81
N ASN A 55 23.35 -29.59 -30.01
CA ASN A 55 23.15 -29.68 -28.57
C ASN A 55 21.67 -29.82 -28.20
N PHE A 56 20.75 -29.17 -28.93
CA PHE A 56 19.31 -29.33 -28.72
C PHE A 56 18.82 -30.74 -29.09
N GLU A 57 19.40 -31.36 -30.12
CA GLU A 57 19.07 -32.72 -30.56
C GLU A 57 19.24 -33.78 -29.46
N LYS A 58 20.16 -33.55 -28.51
CA LYS A 58 20.39 -34.46 -27.38
C LYS A 58 19.31 -34.38 -26.29
N ARG A 59 18.40 -33.40 -26.36
CA ARG A 59 17.38 -33.14 -25.35
C ARG A 59 16.03 -33.72 -25.77
N ASP A 60 15.21 -34.08 -24.79
CA ASP A 60 13.81 -34.39 -25.02
C ASP A 60 13.07 -33.14 -25.53
N TYR A 61 12.26 -33.31 -26.59
CA TYR A 61 11.51 -32.24 -27.25
C TYR A 61 12.40 -31.06 -27.71
N PRO A 62 13.28 -31.29 -28.72
CA PRO A 62 14.32 -30.34 -29.12
C PRO A 62 13.76 -28.96 -29.50
N PHE A 63 12.65 -28.90 -30.23
CA PHE A 63 12.08 -27.63 -30.65
C PHE A 63 11.52 -26.77 -29.50
N GLU A 64 11.02 -27.39 -28.41
CA GLU A 64 10.56 -26.65 -27.23
C GLU A 64 11.73 -25.91 -26.57
N LYS A 65 12.93 -26.52 -26.58
CA LYS A 65 14.16 -25.90 -26.08
C LYS A 65 14.67 -24.79 -27.00
N VAL A 66 14.56 -24.97 -28.31
CA VAL A 66 14.86 -23.92 -29.29
C VAL A 66 14.00 -22.68 -29.02
N LEU A 67 12.68 -22.85 -28.86
CA LEU A 67 11.78 -21.73 -28.55
C LEU A 67 12.13 -21.04 -27.22
N THR A 68 12.40 -21.84 -26.18
CA THR A 68 12.77 -21.30 -24.85
C THR A 68 14.03 -20.44 -24.92
N GLU A 69 15.03 -20.85 -25.69
CA GLU A 69 16.25 -20.07 -25.90
C GLU A 69 15.98 -18.85 -26.79
N TRP A 70 15.15 -19.01 -27.83
CA TRP A 70 14.82 -17.95 -28.77
C TRP A 70 14.05 -16.80 -28.11
N GLU A 71 13.20 -17.09 -27.11
CA GLU A 71 12.50 -16.06 -26.30
C GLU A 71 13.41 -15.03 -25.63
N THR A 72 14.68 -15.36 -25.42
CA THR A 72 15.65 -14.41 -24.86
C THR A 72 16.09 -13.34 -25.86
N ARG A 73 15.78 -13.52 -27.16
CA ARG A 73 16.16 -12.61 -28.24
C ARG A 73 15.11 -11.53 -28.49
N PRO A 74 15.51 -10.31 -28.89
CA PRO A 74 14.59 -9.19 -29.11
C PRO A 74 13.66 -9.39 -30.32
N GLU A 75 14.04 -10.26 -31.27
CA GLU A 75 13.24 -10.59 -32.45
C GLU A 75 12.17 -11.68 -32.21
N ALA A 76 12.03 -12.17 -30.97
CA ALA A 76 11.12 -13.26 -30.62
C ALA A 76 9.67 -12.79 -30.49
N THR A 77 9.05 -12.42 -31.61
CA THR A 77 7.63 -12.05 -31.72
C THR A 77 6.80 -13.15 -32.39
N VAL A 78 5.50 -13.18 -32.09
CA VAL A 78 4.58 -14.16 -32.69
C VAL A 78 4.54 -14.00 -34.22
N ALA A 79 4.57 -12.76 -34.73
CA ALA A 79 4.66 -12.49 -36.16
C ALA A 79 5.93 -13.06 -36.79
N ASN A 80 7.09 -12.90 -36.14
CA ASN A 80 8.35 -13.44 -36.66
C ASN A 80 8.36 -14.97 -36.67
N LEU A 81 7.79 -15.61 -35.64
CA LEU A 81 7.62 -17.07 -35.62
C LEU A 81 6.77 -17.57 -36.79
N LEU A 82 5.65 -16.90 -37.04
CA LEU A 82 4.75 -17.22 -38.16
C LEU A 82 5.44 -17.01 -39.52
N SER A 83 6.21 -15.93 -39.67
CA SER A 83 6.98 -15.66 -40.89
C SER A 83 8.03 -16.74 -41.14
N ILE A 84 8.74 -17.20 -40.09
CA ILE A 84 9.73 -18.27 -40.19
C ILE A 84 9.04 -19.59 -40.59
N LEU A 85 7.92 -19.95 -39.97
CA LEU A 85 7.17 -21.15 -40.32
C LEU A 85 6.61 -21.11 -41.75
N GLU A 86 6.22 -19.92 -42.23
CA GLU A 86 5.79 -19.73 -43.61
C GLU A 86 6.94 -19.88 -44.61
N LYS A 87 8.12 -19.33 -44.31
CA LYS A 87 9.35 -19.51 -45.11
C LYS A 87 9.84 -20.95 -45.11
N ALA A 88 9.59 -21.70 -44.04
CA ALA A 88 9.84 -23.14 -43.94
C ALA A 88 8.76 -23.99 -44.63
N GLU A 89 7.81 -23.37 -45.36
CA GLU A 89 6.71 -24.02 -46.07
C GLU A 89 5.75 -24.84 -45.17
N ARG A 90 5.72 -24.57 -43.87
CA ARG A 90 4.86 -25.26 -42.88
C ARG A 90 3.53 -24.53 -42.63
N LYS A 91 2.82 -24.21 -43.71
CA LYS A 91 1.49 -23.54 -43.66
C LYS A 91 0.40 -24.43 -43.06
N ASP A 92 0.58 -25.74 -43.11
CA ASP A 92 -0.24 -26.76 -42.45
C ASP A 92 -0.30 -26.50 -40.94
N VAL A 93 0.86 -26.33 -40.31
CA VAL A 93 1.00 -26.14 -38.86
C VAL A 93 0.39 -24.82 -38.41
N ILE A 94 0.59 -23.76 -39.20
CA ILE A 94 0.01 -22.44 -38.93
C ILE A 94 -1.52 -22.54 -38.94
N SER A 95 -2.09 -23.28 -39.88
CA SER A 95 -3.54 -23.44 -40.01
C SER A 95 -4.14 -24.24 -38.86
N ASP A 96 -3.50 -25.34 -38.48
CA ASP A 96 -3.95 -26.22 -37.39
C ASP A 96 -3.86 -25.55 -36.01
N LEU A 97 -2.85 -24.69 -35.79
CA LEU A 97 -2.62 -24.04 -34.49
C LEU A 97 -3.21 -22.63 -34.39
N LYS A 98 -3.82 -22.12 -35.45
CA LYS A 98 -4.32 -20.73 -35.52
C LYS A 98 -5.23 -20.35 -34.35
N GLU A 99 -6.19 -21.21 -34.01
CA GLU A 99 -7.13 -20.94 -32.91
C GLU A 99 -6.42 -20.84 -31.55
N ILE A 100 -5.38 -21.64 -31.34
CA ILE A 100 -4.60 -21.65 -30.09
C ILE A 100 -3.75 -20.38 -30.00
N ILE A 101 -3.14 -19.96 -31.12
CA ILE A 101 -2.35 -18.73 -31.20
C ILE A 101 -3.24 -17.52 -30.89
N ASP A 102 -4.42 -17.45 -31.50
CA ASP A 102 -5.36 -16.33 -31.32
C ASP A 102 -5.87 -16.25 -29.87
N ASP A 103 -6.16 -17.39 -29.23
CA ASP A 103 -6.60 -17.46 -27.83
C ASP A 103 -5.48 -17.07 -26.84
N ASP A 104 -4.26 -17.57 -27.06
CA ASP A 104 -3.10 -17.23 -26.23
C ASP A 104 -2.74 -15.74 -26.33
N CYS A 105 -2.74 -15.19 -27.55
CA CYS A 105 -2.50 -13.75 -27.78
C CYS A 105 -3.57 -12.88 -27.11
N ARG A 106 -4.84 -13.27 -27.17
CA ARG A 106 -5.94 -12.56 -26.49
C ARG A 106 -5.75 -12.56 -24.97
N LYS A 107 -5.48 -13.73 -24.37
CA LYS A 107 -5.25 -13.88 -22.93
C LYS A 107 -4.05 -13.05 -22.47
N TYR A 108 -3.00 -12.95 -23.28
CA TYR A 108 -1.85 -12.11 -23.00
C TYR A 108 -2.22 -10.62 -22.93
N LEU A 109 -2.97 -10.12 -23.91
CA LEU A 109 -3.44 -8.72 -23.93
C LEU A 109 -4.37 -8.42 -22.73
N GLU A 110 -5.27 -9.33 -22.39
CA GLU A 110 -6.13 -9.20 -21.20
C GLU A 110 -5.33 -9.14 -19.90
N ARG A 111 -4.23 -9.89 -19.79
CA ARG A 111 -3.32 -9.82 -18.64
C ARG A 111 -2.56 -8.50 -18.57
N GLN A 112 -2.15 -7.93 -19.71
CA GLN A 112 -1.49 -6.62 -19.74
C GLN A 112 -2.44 -5.48 -19.35
N LEU A 113 -3.73 -5.60 -19.71
CA LEU A 113 -4.78 -4.67 -19.27
C LEU A 113 -5.11 -4.80 -17.78
N ARG A 114 -4.96 -6.01 -17.21
CA ARG A 114 -5.11 -6.26 -15.77
C ARG A 114 -3.84 -5.83 -15.04
N LYS A 115 -3.81 -4.58 -14.57
CA LYS A 115 -2.81 -4.14 -13.58
C LYS A 115 -2.81 -5.13 -12.40
N PRO A 116 -1.64 -5.61 -11.93
CA PRO A 116 -1.61 -6.48 -10.77
C PRO A 116 -2.13 -5.70 -9.56
N VAL A 117 -3.30 -6.08 -9.06
CA VAL A 117 -3.79 -5.61 -7.76
C VAL A 117 -2.99 -6.39 -6.72
N GLN A 118 -1.86 -5.84 -6.28
CA GLN A 118 -1.20 -6.33 -5.08
C GLN A 118 -2.07 -5.99 -3.88
N VAL A 119 -2.98 -6.91 -3.51
CA VAL A 119 -3.64 -6.85 -2.21
C VAL A 119 -2.75 -7.59 -1.20
N PRO A 120 -2.38 -6.97 -0.06
CA PRO A 120 -1.38 -7.53 0.86
C PRO A 120 -1.74 -8.89 1.48
N VAL A 121 -3.01 -9.30 1.50
CA VAL A 121 -3.47 -10.53 2.15
C VAL A 121 -4.66 -11.13 1.37
N VAL A 122 -4.63 -12.44 1.14
CA VAL A 122 -5.78 -13.24 0.67
C VAL A 122 -6.31 -14.00 1.88
N ASP A 123 -7.33 -13.47 2.54
CA ASP A 123 -8.07 -14.20 3.57
C ASP A 123 -9.50 -14.44 3.07
N SER A 124 -10.05 -15.63 3.33
CA SER A 124 -11.41 -16.02 2.96
C SER A 124 -12.45 -15.58 4.00
N CYS A 125 -12.01 -14.97 5.10
CA CYS A 125 -12.90 -14.34 6.07
C CYS A 125 -13.34 -12.96 5.56
N GLY A 126 -14.60 -12.57 5.82
CA GLY A 126 -15.11 -11.23 5.51
C GLY A 126 -14.24 -10.11 6.12
N PRO A 127 -14.45 -8.83 5.71
CA PRO A 127 -13.61 -7.72 6.17
C PRO A 127 -13.60 -7.67 7.70
N ARG A 128 -12.44 -7.94 8.28
CA ARG A 128 -12.12 -7.73 9.69
C ARG A 128 -11.14 -6.58 9.74
N THR A 129 -11.26 -5.73 10.75
CA THR A 129 -10.19 -4.80 11.12
C THR A 129 -8.93 -5.64 11.30
N GLN A 130 -7.89 -5.37 10.50
CA GLN A 130 -6.63 -6.06 10.69
C GLN A 130 -6.14 -5.75 12.12
N GLU A 131 -5.44 -6.68 12.78
CA GLU A 131 -4.86 -6.42 14.13
C GLU A 131 -4.01 -5.14 14.17
N ARG A 132 -3.55 -4.67 13.00
CA ARG A 132 -2.79 -3.43 12.82
C ARG A 132 -3.64 -2.15 12.84
N GLU A 133 -4.95 -2.24 12.68
CA GLU A 133 -5.85 -1.09 12.50
C GLU A 133 -6.77 -0.84 13.70
N GLY A 134 -6.97 -1.84 14.58
CA GLY A 134 -7.72 -1.69 15.83
C GLY A 134 -6.84 -1.04 16.90
N ILE A 135 -6.89 0.28 16.99
CA ILE A 135 -6.05 1.07 17.90
C ILE A 135 -6.78 1.37 19.20
N THR A 136 -8.09 1.57 19.13
CA THR A 136 -8.90 1.99 20.27
C THR A 136 -9.97 0.98 20.65
N LEU A 137 -10.48 1.10 21.89
CA LEU A 137 -11.46 0.17 22.45
C LEU A 137 -12.78 0.08 21.66
N PHE A 138 -13.18 1.16 20.97
CA PHE A 138 -14.43 1.21 20.23
C PHE A 138 -14.22 1.37 18.71
N ASP A 139 -13.05 0.98 18.20
CA ASP A 139 -12.85 0.83 16.76
C ASP A 139 -13.83 -0.23 16.21
N ASP A 140 -14.43 0.06 15.05
CA ASP A 140 -15.36 -0.86 14.38
C ASP A 140 -14.65 -2.19 14.09
N PRO A 141 -15.20 -3.36 14.49
CA PRO A 141 -14.61 -4.67 14.20
C PRO A 141 -14.52 -5.02 12.70
N GLN A 142 -15.24 -4.29 11.84
CA GLN A 142 -15.18 -4.43 10.38
C GLN A 142 -14.22 -3.45 9.70
N GLY A 143 -13.70 -2.46 10.44
CA GLY A 143 -12.70 -1.50 9.96
C GLY A 143 -13.25 -0.45 8.99
N LEU A 144 -14.58 -0.33 8.88
CA LEU A 144 -15.22 0.58 7.91
C LEU A 144 -15.18 2.04 8.37
N ILE A 145 -15.29 2.27 9.68
CA ILE A 145 -15.29 3.62 10.26
C ILE A 145 -14.31 3.65 11.45
N PRO A 146 -13.17 4.35 11.32
CA PRO A 146 -12.25 4.51 12.44
C PRO A 146 -12.88 5.36 13.55
N GLU A 147 -12.65 4.98 14.81
CA GLU A 147 -12.98 5.82 15.93
C GLU A 147 -12.17 7.13 15.86
N THR A 148 -12.86 8.27 15.92
CA THR A 148 -12.26 9.60 15.88
C THR A 148 -12.59 10.39 17.14
N PHE A 149 -11.73 11.36 17.46
CA PHE A 149 -11.77 12.14 18.68
C PHE A 149 -11.59 13.63 18.38
N ASP A 150 -12.19 14.49 19.21
CA ASP A 150 -12.03 15.94 19.08
C ASP A 150 -10.64 16.39 19.53
N ALA A 151 -10.10 15.74 20.57
CA ALA A 151 -8.75 16.02 21.03
C ALA A 151 -8.04 14.81 21.62
N PHE A 152 -6.75 14.72 21.33
CA PHE A 152 -5.81 13.87 22.05
C PHE A 152 -5.18 14.65 23.20
N ILE A 153 -5.15 14.10 24.41
CA ILE A 153 -4.50 14.74 25.55
C ILE A 153 -3.11 14.12 25.76
N CYS A 154 -2.08 14.95 25.61
CA CYS A 154 -0.70 14.60 25.87
C CYS A 154 -0.28 15.14 27.23
N TYR A 155 0.15 14.24 28.12
CA TYR A 155 0.50 14.53 29.51
C TYR A 155 1.56 13.55 30.01
N CYS A 156 2.22 13.89 31.13
CA CYS A 156 3.05 12.96 31.88
C CYS A 156 2.25 12.26 32.97
N GLN A 157 2.62 11.03 33.34
CA GLN A 157 1.89 10.23 34.35
C GLN A 157 1.67 10.98 35.68
N ASN A 158 2.63 11.80 36.11
CA ASN A 158 2.53 12.62 37.32
C ASN A 158 1.42 13.69 37.27
N ASP A 159 0.98 14.08 36.07
CA ASP A 159 -0.07 15.08 35.85
C ASP A 159 -1.46 14.44 35.65
N PHE A 160 -1.57 13.11 35.76
CA PHE A 160 -2.81 12.36 35.52
C PHE A 160 -3.99 12.85 36.37
N GLN A 161 -3.75 13.26 37.62
CA GLN A 161 -4.81 13.75 38.50
C GLN A 161 -5.53 14.98 37.91
N PHE A 162 -4.77 15.92 37.35
CA PHE A 162 -5.34 17.10 36.69
C PHE A 162 -6.01 16.74 35.38
N VAL A 163 -5.41 15.82 34.61
CA VAL A 163 -5.99 15.33 33.35
C VAL A 163 -7.32 14.64 33.57
N HIS A 164 -7.44 13.83 34.62
CA HIS A 164 -8.68 13.18 35.00
C HIS A 164 -9.79 14.19 35.34
N GLU A 165 -9.46 15.24 36.10
CA GLU A 165 -10.38 16.35 36.34
C GLU A 165 -10.77 17.08 35.05
N MET A 166 -9.79 17.36 34.19
CA MET A 166 -10.02 18.01 32.89
C MET A 166 -10.98 17.20 32.01
N ILE A 167 -10.77 15.89 31.90
CA ILE A 167 -11.65 15.02 31.12
C ILE A 167 -13.07 15.09 31.67
N LYS A 168 -13.24 14.93 32.99
CA LYS A 168 -14.54 14.99 33.65
C LYS A 168 -15.26 16.31 33.38
N GLN A 169 -14.56 17.44 33.49
CA GLN A 169 -15.15 18.76 33.27
C GLN A 169 -15.49 19.01 31.79
N LEU A 170 -14.63 18.57 30.86
CA LEU A 170 -14.82 18.79 29.43
C LEU A 170 -15.88 17.86 28.82
N GLU A 171 -15.93 16.59 29.20
CA GLU A 171 -16.93 15.62 28.73
C GLU A 171 -18.33 15.93 29.28
N GLN A 172 -18.42 16.60 30.44
CA GLN A 172 -19.69 17.06 31.03
C GLN A 172 -20.23 18.37 30.44
N THR A 173 -19.47 19.03 29.55
CA THR A 173 -19.95 20.27 28.92
C THR A 173 -20.98 20.00 27.82
N GLU A 174 -21.75 21.01 27.45
CA GLU A 174 -22.79 20.96 26.41
C GLU A 174 -22.26 20.57 25.00
N TYR A 175 -20.94 20.53 24.82
CA TYR A 175 -20.29 20.26 23.54
C TYR A 175 -20.13 18.75 23.23
N ASN A 176 -20.45 17.84 24.16
CA ASN A 176 -20.32 16.39 24.01
C ASN A 176 -18.96 15.97 23.42
N LEU A 177 -17.88 16.58 23.93
CA LEU A 177 -16.53 16.39 23.40
C LEU A 177 -16.07 14.96 23.63
N LYS A 178 -15.46 14.37 22.60
CA LYS A 178 -14.82 13.05 22.72
C LYS A 178 -13.31 13.21 22.82
N LEU A 179 -12.76 12.95 24.00
CA LEU A 179 -11.34 13.09 24.30
C LEU A 179 -10.65 11.73 24.28
N CYS A 180 -9.39 11.69 23.84
CA CYS A 180 -8.57 10.49 23.81
C CYS A 180 -7.39 10.59 24.79
N VAL A 181 -7.23 9.58 25.64
CA VAL A 181 -6.02 9.35 26.45
C VAL A 181 -5.49 7.93 26.27
N PHE A 182 -4.16 7.80 26.29
CA PHE A 182 -3.48 6.51 26.14
C PHE A 182 -3.95 5.47 27.17
N ASP A 183 -4.02 5.84 28.45
CA ASP A 183 -4.31 4.88 29.53
C ASP A 183 -5.76 4.36 29.54
N ARG A 184 -6.68 5.00 28.80
CA ARG A 184 -8.11 4.64 28.77
C ARG A 184 -8.53 4.06 27.44
N ASP A 185 -8.18 4.73 26.34
CA ASP A 185 -8.86 4.52 25.06
C ASP A 185 -8.06 3.63 24.10
N VAL A 186 -6.76 3.45 24.35
CA VAL A 186 -5.84 2.73 23.46
C VAL A 186 -5.69 1.27 23.89
N LEU A 187 -5.73 0.35 22.91
CA LEU A 187 -5.50 -1.07 23.14
C LEU A 187 -4.01 -1.37 23.40
N PRO A 188 -3.67 -2.14 24.46
CA PRO A 188 -2.29 -2.54 24.71
C PRO A 188 -1.81 -3.58 23.70
N GLY A 189 -0.50 -3.58 23.41
CA GLY A 189 0.16 -4.58 22.54
C GLY A 189 0.80 -3.99 21.29
N THR A 190 0.49 -2.74 20.94
CA THR A 190 1.05 -2.04 19.78
C THR A 190 2.12 -1.03 20.20
N CYS A 191 3.05 -0.70 19.29
CA CYS A 191 4.09 0.28 19.54
C CYS A 191 3.51 1.68 19.83
N VAL A 192 3.88 2.24 20.99
CA VAL A 192 3.38 3.55 21.48
C VAL A 192 3.62 4.66 20.46
N TRP A 193 4.77 4.66 19.79
CA TRP A 193 5.13 5.69 18.80
C TRP A 193 4.24 5.66 17.55
N THR A 194 3.93 4.46 17.06
CA THR A 194 3.05 4.26 15.90
C THR A 194 1.64 4.75 16.22
N ILE A 195 1.11 4.32 17.38
CA ILE A 195 -0.22 4.74 17.84
C ILE A 195 -0.27 6.25 18.06
N ALA A 196 0.72 6.82 18.74
CA ALA A 196 0.77 8.26 19.00
C ALA A 196 0.72 9.05 17.70
N SER A 197 1.52 8.63 16.71
CA SER A 197 1.56 9.29 15.41
C SER A 197 0.21 9.20 14.70
N GLU A 198 -0.42 8.02 14.70
CA GLU A 198 -1.71 7.81 14.06
C GLU A 198 -2.86 8.56 14.77
N LEU A 199 -2.88 8.58 16.10
CA LEU A 199 -3.85 9.35 16.88
C LEU A 199 -3.72 10.84 16.55
N ILE A 200 -2.50 11.37 16.63
CA ILE A 200 -2.24 12.79 16.41
C ILE A 200 -2.58 13.19 14.97
N GLU A 201 -2.23 12.36 13.98
CA GLU A 201 -2.37 12.70 12.56
C GLU A 201 -3.78 12.45 12.02
N LYS A 202 -4.35 11.28 12.29
CA LYS A 202 -5.54 10.77 11.59
C LYS A 202 -6.79 10.69 12.46
N ARG A 203 -6.66 10.34 13.75
CA ARG A 203 -7.84 10.10 14.61
C ARG A 203 -8.29 11.33 15.38
N CYS A 204 -7.40 12.28 15.65
CA CYS A 204 -7.67 13.44 16.50
C CYS A 204 -7.58 14.77 15.73
N LYS A 205 -8.60 15.61 15.88
CA LYS A 205 -8.63 16.95 15.27
C LYS A 205 -7.62 17.89 15.91
N ARG A 206 -7.49 17.82 17.25
CA ARG A 206 -6.59 18.65 18.04
C ARG A 206 -5.78 17.82 19.03
N MET A 207 -4.74 18.44 19.57
CA MET A 207 -3.90 17.91 20.62
C MET A 207 -3.82 18.94 21.74
N VAL A 208 -4.25 18.55 22.94
CA VAL A 208 -4.08 19.31 24.17
C VAL A 208 -2.77 18.87 24.80
N VAL A 209 -1.89 19.81 25.08
CA VAL A 209 -0.58 19.53 25.67
C VAL A 209 -0.55 20.07 27.09
N VAL A 210 -0.53 19.19 28.09
CA VAL A 210 -0.48 19.58 29.50
C VAL A 210 0.97 19.74 29.91
N ILE A 211 1.41 20.99 30.05
CA ILE A 211 2.81 21.33 30.28
C ILE A 211 3.09 21.42 31.78
N SER A 212 4.11 20.68 32.19
CA SER A 212 4.66 20.61 33.55
C SER A 212 6.18 20.47 33.50
N ASP A 213 6.87 20.65 34.63
CA ASP A 213 8.33 20.41 34.68
C ASP A 213 8.70 18.97 34.30
N ASP A 214 7.82 18.00 34.63
CA ASP A 214 7.96 16.58 34.29
C ASP A 214 7.71 16.32 32.79
N TYR A 215 6.72 17.02 32.21
CA TYR A 215 6.41 16.98 30.78
C TYR A 215 7.63 17.35 29.93
N LEU A 216 8.40 18.33 30.38
CA LEU A 216 9.60 18.81 29.70
C LEU A 216 10.78 17.83 29.77
N ASP A 217 10.77 16.87 30.70
CA ASP A 217 11.80 15.82 30.82
C ASP A 217 11.43 14.53 30.09
N SER A 218 10.20 14.40 29.61
CA SER A 218 9.72 13.18 28.95
C SER A 218 10.01 13.21 27.45
N ASP A 219 10.90 12.31 27.01
CA ASP A 219 11.22 12.11 25.58
C ASP A 219 9.98 11.76 24.75
N ALA A 220 9.03 11.01 25.34
CA ALA A 220 7.78 10.67 24.68
C ALA A 220 6.91 11.90 24.39
N CYS A 221 6.80 12.79 25.38
CA CYS A 221 6.07 14.04 25.27
C CYS A 221 6.74 15.02 24.29
N ASP A 222 8.06 15.09 24.31
CA ASP A 222 8.86 15.91 23.39
C ASP A 222 8.68 15.47 21.94
N PHE A 223 8.78 14.17 21.67
CA PHE A 223 8.52 13.61 20.34
C PHE A 223 7.09 13.90 19.87
N GLN A 224 6.07 13.62 20.69
CA GLN A 224 4.67 13.84 20.33
C GLN A 224 4.40 15.32 20.01
N THR A 225 4.94 16.23 20.80
CA THR A 225 4.83 17.69 20.57
C THR A 225 5.49 18.09 19.26
N LYS A 226 6.74 17.67 19.02
CA LYS A 226 7.48 17.97 17.79
C LYS A 226 6.76 17.40 16.56
N PHE A 227 6.25 16.18 16.66
CA PHE A 227 5.47 15.55 15.60
C PHE A 227 4.21 16.36 15.28
N ALA A 228 3.42 16.73 16.29
CA ALA A 228 2.22 17.54 16.09
C ALA A 228 2.50 18.92 15.48
N LEU A 229 3.60 19.56 15.88
CA LEU A 229 4.06 20.82 15.29
C LEU A 229 4.50 20.66 13.82
N SER A 230 5.14 19.53 13.48
CA SER A 230 5.56 19.24 12.11
C SER A 230 4.38 19.10 11.15
N LEU A 231 3.24 18.59 11.63
CA LEU A 231 2.01 18.46 10.84
C LEU A 231 1.36 19.81 10.54
N CYS A 232 1.60 20.84 11.36
CA CYS A 232 0.98 22.15 11.22
C CYS A 232 1.98 23.31 11.42
N PRO A 233 2.92 23.50 10.47
CA PRO A 233 3.90 24.58 10.56
C PRO A 233 3.21 25.95 10.56
N GLY A 234 3.57 26.79 11.53
CA GLY A 234 3.07 28.17 11.64
C GLY A 234 1.66 28.32 12.21
N ALA A 235 1.12 27.31 12.92
CA ALA A 235 -0.15 27.38 13.63
C ALA A 235 -1.37 27.79 12.78
N ARG A 236 -1.34 27.53 11.48
CA ARG A 236 -2.45 27.86 10.56
C ARG A 236 -3.77 27.21 10.99
N THR A 237 -3.66 25.97 11.47
CA THR A 237 -4.71 25.26 12.17
C THR A 237 -4.36 25.30 13.66
N LYS A 238 -5.33 25.69 14.50
CA LYS A 238 -5.18 25.71 15.98
C LYS A 238 -5.19 24.28 16.53
N ARG A 239 -4.32 23.42 15.98
CA ARG A 239 -4.27 21.98 16.25
C ARG A 239 -3.70 21.69 17.62
N LEU A 240 -2.68 22.44 18.03
CA LEU A 240 -2.01 22.26 19.32
C LEU A 240 -2.44 23.34 20.31
N ILE A 241 -2.91 22.93 21.48
CA ILE A 241 -3.37 23.82 22.56
C ILE A 241 -2.56 23.53 23.82
N PRO A 242 -1.61 24.42 24.18
CA PRO A 242 -0.87 24.32 25.42
C PRO A 242 -1.74 24.66 26.64
N VAL A 243 -1.69 23.81 27.66
CA VAL A 243 -2.35 23.99 28.96
C VAL A 243 -1.31 24.00 30.07
N VAL A 244 -1.36 25.00 30.94
CA VAL A 244 -0.51 25.10 32.14
C VAL A 244 -1.42 25.13 33.36
N TYR A 245 -1.20 24.20 34.29
CA TYR A 245 -2.07 24.04 35.47
C TYR A 245 -1.38 24.22 36.81
N LYS A 246 -0.05 24.11 36.85
CA LYS A 246 0.78 24.35 38.03
C LYS A 246 1.93 25.29 37.65
N THR A 247 2.47 25.99 38.65
CA THR A 247 3.66 26.82 38.47
C THR A 247 4.85 25.92 38.13
N MET A 248 5.60 26.29 37.10
CA MET A 248 6.78 25.56 36.63
C MET A 248 8.06 26.25 37.08
N LYS A 249 9.08 25.46 37.39
CA LYS A 249 10.44 25.96 37.66
C LYS A 249 11.21 26.20 36.36
N LYS A 250 10.96 25.37 35.35
CA LYS A 250 11.63 25.45 34.04
C LYS A 250 10.97 26.49 33.13
N PRO A 251 11.74 27.08 32.20
CA PRO A 251 11.18 27.99 31.23
C PRO A 251 10.22 27.26 30.27
N PHE A 252 9.18 27.96 29.85
CA PHE A 252 8.25 27.46 28.85
C PHE A 252 8.96 27.16 27.52
N PRO A 253 8.66 26.04 26.84
CA PRO A 253 9.31 25.66 25.59
C PRO A 253 9.25 26.76 24.53
N SER A 254 10.41 27.14 24.00
CA SER A 254 10.52 28.16 22.95
C SER A 254 9.72 27.78 21.71
N ILE A 255 9.64 26.49 21.40
CA ILE A 255 8.89 25.93 20.26
C ILE A 255 7.35 26.09 20.39
N LEU A 256 6.83 26.36 21.58
CA LEU A 256 5.40 26.58 21.82
C LEU A 256 5.05 28.04 22.10
N ARG A 257 6.06 28.92 22.16
CA ARG A 257 5.91 30.31 22.62
C ARG A 257 5.05 31.19 21.71
N PHE A 258 4.85 30.78 20.46
CA PHE A 258 3.96 31.47 19.51
C PHE A 258 2.49 31.04 19.64
N LEU A 259 2.18 30.05 20.47
CA LEU A 259 0.81 29.55 20.67
C LEU A 259 0.13 30.24 21.85
N THR A 260 -1.18 30.39 21.76
CA THR A 260 -2.01 30.90 22.86
C THR A 260 -2.14 29.84 23.95
N ILE A 261 -1.70 30.17 25.16
CA ILE A 261 -1.69 29.25 26.30
C ILE A 261 -3.01 29.35 27.08
N CYS A 262 -3.54 28.20 27.49
CA CYS A 262 -4.61 28.10 28.47
C CYS A 262 -4.00 27.92 29.87
N ASP A 263 -4.01 28.99 30.65
CA ASP A 263 -3.43 29.01 32.00
C ASP A 263 -4.52 28.86 33.07
N TYR A 264 -4.47 27.74 33.80
CA TYR A 264 -5.37 27.41 34.91
C TYR A 264 -4.83 27.92 36.26
N THR A 265 -3.56 28.34 36.35
CA THR A 265 -2.96 28.85 37.59
C THR A 265 -3.47 30.23 37.97
N ARG A 266 -4.03 30.97 37.00
CA ARG A 266 -4.52 32.34 37.21
C ARG A 266 -5.97 32.32 37.69
N PRO A 267 -6.27 32.87 38.89
CA PRO A 267 -7.63 32.88 39.43
C PRO A 267 -8.64 33.58 38.51
N CYS A 268 -8.22 34.66 37.84
CA CYS A 268 -9.08 35.44 36.96
C CYS A 268 -9.55 34.67 35.71
N THR A 269 -8.77 33.71 35.22
CA THR A 269 -9.13 32.92 34.04
C THR A 269 -9.69 31.54 34.39
N GLN A 270 -9.53 31.09 35.64
CA GLN A 270 -9.99 29.79 36.11
C GLN A 270 -11.50 29.60 35.94
N ALA A 271 -12.31 30.63 36.22
CA ALA A 271 -13.76 30.58 36.10
C ALA A 271 -14.25 30.27 34.66
N TRP A 272 -13.53 30.74 33.64
CA TRP A 272 -13.88 30.52 32.23
C TRP A 272 -13.01 29.46 31.57
N PHE A 273 -12.09 28.84 32.31
CA PHE A 273 -11.07 27.97 31.75
C PHE A 273 -11.68 26.80 30.98
N TRP A 274 -12.55 26.03 31.63
CA TRP A 274 -13.17 24.84 31.06
C TRP A 274 -14.04 25.18 29.86
N THR A 275 -14.91 26.20 29.98
CA THR A 275 -15.78 26.65 28.89
C THR A 275 -14.98 27.13 27.68
N ARG A 276 -13.88 27.86 27.91
CA ARG A 276 -13.03 28.39 26.85
C ARG A 276 -12.23 27.30 26.16
N LEU A 277 -11.72 26.33 26.93
CA LEU A 277 -11.03 25.16 26.40
C LEU A 277 -12.00 24.27 25.61
N ALA A 278 -13.17 23.95 26.17
CA ALA A 278 -14.19 23.15 25.50
C ALA A 278 -14.63 23.77 24.16
N LYS A 279 -14.89 25.08 24.15
CA LYS A 279 -15.22 25.81 22.92
C LYS A 279 -14.08 25.75 21.89
N ALA A 280 -12.82 25.84 22.32
CA ALA A 280 -11.68 25.73 21.41
C ALA A 280 -11.56 24.33 20.79
N LEU A 281 -11.91 23.29 21.55
CA LEU A 281 -11.90 21.90 21.07
C LEU A 281 -13.08 21.57 20.14
N ALA A 282 -14.25 22.17 20.39
CA ALA A 282 -15.47 21.93 19.61
C ALA A 282 -15.47 22.56 18.21
N LEU A 283 -14.65 23.58 17.97
CA LEU A 283 -14.59 24.23 16.66
C LEU A 283 -14.07 23.26 15.59
N PRO A 284 -14.41 23.42 14.30
CA PRO A 284 -13.80 22.63 13.23
C PRO A 284 -12.30 22.94 13.06
#